data_AF-A0A7J8QGJ8-F1
#
_entry.id   AF-A0A7J8QGJ8-F1
#
_cell.length_a   1.000
_cell.length_b   1.000
_cell.length_c   1.000
_cell.angle_alpha   90.00
_cell.angle_beta   90.00
_cell.angle_gamma   90.00
#
_symmetry.space_group_name_H-M   'P 1'
#
loop_
_entity.id
_entity.type
_entity.pdbx_description
1 polymer ?
#
loop_
_entity_poly.entity_id
_entity_poly.type
_entity_poly.pdbx_seq_one_letter_code
_entity_poly.pdbx_strand_id
1 'polypeptide(L)'
;ATSNTTPSSKLSQLTESLKLEHQFLRVPFEHYKKTIRANHRTAEKEVSAVISSVADVADSNEISKDDAVLSLTSLVSRLQGLKRKLEEGSRTENLQVQNCRARLDHLESVDAENLSEWNNVRFKRILVDYMLRMSYYDTARKLAESSKIEELVDLEVFQEAKKVVDALKNQEVGPALAWCAENKSRLKKSKSKFEFQLRLQEFIELVRAENYMRAILYARRYLAPWGATHLKELQLVMTTLAFRSNTECTKYK
;
A
#
# COMPACT_ATOMS: atom_id res chain seq x y z
N ALA A 1 -40.29 8.60 33.20
CA ALA A 1 -40.44 7.37 32.39
C ALA A 1 -39.06 6.86 32.02
N THR A 2 -38.52 5.96 32.84
CA THR A 2 -37.24 5.29 32.60
C THR A 2 -37.46 4.28 31.46
N SER A 3 -36.86 4.54 30.30
CA SER A 3 -36.94 3.66 29.15
C SER A 3 -36.17 2.37 29.45
N ASN A 4 -36.91 1.30 29.80
CA ASN A 4 -36.41 -0.07 29.84
C ASN A 4 -35.99 -0.50 28.43
N THR A 5 -34.77 -0.19 28.03
CA THR A 5 -34.12 -0.84 26.89
C THR A 5 -33.85 -2.30 27.27
N THR A 6 -34.60 -3.22 26.67
CA THR A 6 -34.54 -4.67 26.87
C THR A 6 -33.12 -5.20 26.59
N PRO A 7 -32.60 -6.17 27.36
CA PRO A 7 -31.26 -6.73 27.15
C PRO A 7 -31.03 -7.30 25.73
N SER A 8 -32.09 -7.76 25.07
CA SER A 8 -32.07 -8.18 23.66
C SER A 8 -31.71 -7.05 22.68
N SER A 9 -32.14 -5.81 22.93
CA SER A 9 -31.79 -4.65 22.08
C SER A 9 -30.35 -4.21 22.27
N LYS A 10 -29.80 -4.38 23.48
CA LYS A 10 -28.39 -4.10 23.77
C LYS A 10 -27.48 -5.13 23.10
N LEU A 11 -27.88 -6.41 23.08
CA LEU A 11 -27.13 -7.47 22.40
C LEU A 11 -27.14 -7.29 20.87
N SER A 12 -28.27 -6.89 20.28
CA SER A 12 -28.34 -6.60 18.84
C SER A 12 -27.52 -5.36 18.46
N GLN A 13 -27.57 -4.30 19.27
CA GLN A 13 -26.70 -3.12 19.10
C GLN A 13 -25.21 -3.46 19.24
N LEU A 14 -24.83 -4.30 20.20
CA LEU A 14 -23.45 -4.78 20.33
C LEU A 14 -23.02 -5.62 19.12
N THR A 15 -23.92 -6.44 18.59
CA THR A 15 -23.65 -7.27 17.41
C THR A 15 -23.48 -6.42 16.14
N GLU A 16 -24.29 -5.37 15.96
CA GLU A 16 -24.12 -4.41 14.86
C GLU A 16 -22.87 -3.56 15.05
N SER A 17 -22.56 -3.17 16.28
CA SER A 17 -21.36 -2.42 16.60
C SER A 17 -20.10 -3.25 16.30
N LEU A 18 -20.11 -4.56 16.58
CA LEU A 18 -18.99 -5.46 16.25
C LEU A 18 -18.75 -5.61 14.73
N LYS A 19 -19.75 -5.39 13.87
CA LYS A 19 -19.53 -5.41 12.41
C LYS A 19 -18.60 -4.30 11.94
N LEU A 20 -18.65 -3.14 12.58
CA LEU A 20 -17.75 -2.02 12.30
C LEU A 20 -16.32 -2.33 12.78
N GLU A 21 -16.18 -3.06 13.89
CA GLU A 21 -14.88 -3.47 14.46
C GLU A 21 -14.08 -4.37 13.52
N HIS A 22 -14.77 -5.23 12.77
CA HIS A 22 -14.10 -6.14 11.84
C HIS A 22 -13.21 -5.42 10.83
N GLN A 23 -13.60 -4.23 10.33
CA GLN A 23 -12.75 -3.48 9.40
C GLN A 23 -11.48 -2.95 10.07
N PHE A 24 -11.60 -2.46 11.31
CA PHE A 24 -10.47 -1.94 12.11
C PHE A 24 -9.48 -3.04 12.53
N LEU A 25 -9.90 -4.31 12.57
CA LEU A 25 -9.01 -5.45 12.78
C LEU A 25 -8.41 -6.00 11.47
N ARG A 26 -9.21 -6.02 10.41
CA ARG A 26 -8.82 -6.67 9.15
C ARG A 26 -7.69 -5.95 8.44
N VAL A 27 -7.71 -4.63 8.41
CA VAL A 27 -6.69 -3.81 7.73
C VAL A 27 -5.28 -4.05 8.31
N PRO A 28 -5.04 -3.86 9.62
CA PRO A 28 -3.72 -4.08 10.20
C PRO A 28 -3.28 -5.54 10.09
N PHE A 29 -4.20 -6.51 10.21
CA PHE A 29 -3.88 -7.93 10.02
C PHE A 29 -3.46 -8.28 8.59
N GLU A 30 -4.15 -7.73 7.58
CA GLU A 30 -3.77 -7.93 6.18
C GLU A 30 -2.43 -7.24 5.86
N HIS A 31 -2.17 -6.08 6.46
CA HIS A 31 -0.89 -5.38 6.34
C HIS A 31 0.24 -6.20 6.98
N TYR A 32 0.03 -6.74 8.20
CA TYR A 32 0.96 -7.66 8.85
C TYR A 32 1.28 -8.89 8.00
N LYS A 33 0.25 -9.55 7.45
CA LYS A 33 0.42 -10.68 6.53
C LYS A 33 1.15 -10.30 5.24
N LYS A 34 1.02 -9.06 4.75
CA LYS A 34 1.78 -8.57 3.58
C LYS A 34 3.26 -8.47 3.95
N THR A 35 3.57 -7.84 5.09
CA THR A 35 4.94 -7.65 5.57
C THR A 35 5.67 -8.97 5.81
N ILE A 36 5.07 -9.91 6.55
CA ILE A 36 5.70 -11.23 6.79
C ILE A 36 6.04 -11.93 5.47
N ARG A 37 5.10 -11.96 4.52
CA ARG A 37 5.34 -12.61 3.22
C ARG A 37 6.44 -11.91 2.43
N ALA A 38 6.52 -10.59 2.49
CA ALA A 38 7.57 -9.82 1.80
C ALA A 38 8.94 -10.06 2.44
N ASN A 39 9.02 -10.03 3.78
CA ASN A 39 10.24 -10.28 4.53
C ASN A 39 10.73 -11.71 4.32
N HIS A 40 9.83 -12.69 4.41
CA HIS A 40 10.15 -14.10 4.18
C HIS A 40 10.71 -14.34 2.77
N ARG A 41 10.04 -13.84 1.72
CA ARG A 41 10.54 -13.96 0.34
C ARG A 41 11.90 -13.30 0.13
N THR A 42 12.12 -12.16 0.78
CA THR A 42 13.40 -11.44 0.71
C THR A 42 14.50 -12.27 1.38
N ALA A 43 14.23 -12.83 2.56
CA ALA A 43 15.15 -13.70 3.28
C ALA A 43 15.47 -14.97 2.47
N GLU A 44 14.46 -15.67 1.95
CA GLU A 44 14.65 -16.85 1.11
C GLU A 44 15.53 -16.54 -0.10
N LYS A 45 15.25 -15.46 -0.84
CA LYS A 45 16.02 -15.06 -2.01
C LYS A 45 17.49 -14.79 -1.68
N GLU A 46 17.77 -14.07 -0.60
CA GLU A 46 19.14 -13.75 -0.20
C GLU A 46 19.88 -14.98 0.33
N VAL A 47 19.21 -15.82 1.13
CA VAL A 47 19.78 -17.09 1.63
C VAL A 47 20.13 -18.02 0.46
N SER A 48 19.21 -18.22 -0.49
CA SER A 48 19.49 -19.05 -1.68
C SER A 48 20.68 -18.52 -2.48
N ALA A 49 20.79 -17.21 -2.62
CA ALA A 49 21.88 -16.62 -3.37
C ALA A 49 23.22 -16.64 -2.62
N VAL A 50 23.22 -16.57 -1.28
CA VAL A 50 24.41 -16.84 -0.47
C VAL A 50 24.85 -18.29 -0.62
N ILE A 51 23.92 -19.26 -0.53
CA ILE A 51 24.22 -20.69 -0.70
C ILE A 51 24.81 -20.95 -2.09
N SER A 52 24.23 -20.37 -3.14
CA SER A 52 24.75 -20.47 -4.51
C SER A 52 26.19 -19.93 -4.60
N SER A 53 26.44 -18.72 -4.08
CA SER A 53 27.78 -18.15 -4.11
C SER A 53 28.82 -18.96 -3.32
N VAL A 54 28.41 -19.62 -2.24
CA VAL A 54 29.30 -20.54 -1.48
C VAL A 54 29.57 -21.81 -2.28
N ALA A 55 28.57 -22.38 -2.94
CA ALA A 55 28.74 -23.56 -3.80
C ALA A 55 29.68 -23.26 -4.98
N ASP A 56 29.49 -22.13 -5.66
CA ASP A 56 30.34 -21.71 -6.78
C ASP A 56 31.81 -21.59 -6.38
N VAL A 57 32.08 -21.06 -5.18
CA VAL A 57 33.43 -20.96 -4.62
C VAL A 57 33.99 -22.34 -4.24
N ALA A 58 33.16 -23.24 -3.72
CA ALA A 58 33.58 -24.58 -3.32
C ALA A 58 33.91 -25.50 -4.51
N ASP A 59 33.21 -25.33 -5.63
CA ASP A 59 33.40 -26.14 -6.85
C ASP A 59 34.57 -25.66 -7.73
N SER A 60 35.14 -24.49 -7.41
CA SER A 60 36.25 -23.90 -8.15
C SER A 60 37.59 -24.49 -7.70
N ASN A 61 38.14 -25.43 -8.49
CA ASN A 61 39.38 -26.16 -8.18
C ASN A 61 40.67 -25.31 -8.13
N GLU A 62 40.67 -24.10 -8.71
CA GLU A 62 41.81 -23.18 -8.71
C GLU A 62 41.36 -21.73 -8.46
N ILE A 63 41.07 -21.38 -7.20
CA ILE A 63 40.87 -19.99 -6.80
C ILE A 63 42.20 -19.40 -6.31
N SER A 64 42.63 -18.30 -6.94
CA SER A 64 43.75 -17.51 -6.43
C SER A 64 43.45 -17.00 -5.01
N LYS A 65 44.47 -16.86 -4.16
CA LYS A 65 44.30 -16.33 -2.80
C LYS A 65 43.60 -14.97 -2.79
N ASP A 66 43.91 -14.11 -3.75
CA ASP A 66 43.30 -12.78 -3.87
C ASP A 66 41.81 -12.88 -4.25
N ASP A 67 41.46 -13.79 -5.16
CA ASP A 67 40.07 -14.04 -5.57
C ASP A 67 39.24 -14.68 -4.46
N ALA A 68 39.85 -15.55 -3.63
CA ALA A 68 39.22 -16.10 -2.44
C ALA A 68 38.89 -15.01 -1.42
N VAL A 69 39.84 -14.10 -1.16
CA VAL A 69 39.65 -12.98 -0.23
C VAL A 69 38.55 -12.04 -0.74
N LEU A 70 38.53 -11.72 -2.03
CA LEU A 70 37.47 -10.90 -2.64
C LEU A 70 36.10 -11.57 -2.52
N SER A 71 36.02 -12.88 -2.79
CA SER A 71 34.78 -13.66 -2.70
C SER A 71 34.23 -13.72 -1.27
N LEU A 72 35.10 -14.00 -0.29
CA LEU A 72 34.74 -13.99 1.14
C LEU A 72 34.31 -12.59 1.59
N THR A 73 35.00 -11.54 1.15
CA THR A 73 34.64 -10.15 1.49
C THR A 73 33.25 -9.81 0.94
N SER A 74 32.96 -10.21 -0.30
CA SER A 74 31.64 -10.05 -0.91
C SER A 74 30.56 -10.81 -0.12
N LEU A 75 30.81 -12.08 0.25
CA LEU A 75 29.89 -12.88 1.07
C LEU A 75 29.63 -12.24 2.43
N VAL A 76 30.67 -11.76 3.12
CA VAL A 76 30.53 -11.05 4.41
C VAL A 76 29.66 -9.81 4.24
N SER A 77 29.90 -8.99 3.21
CA SER A 77 29.11 -7.79 2.94
C SER A 77 27.63 -8.13 2.70
N ARG A 78 27.37 -9.23 1.98
CA ARG A 78 26.01 -9.70 1.69
C ARG A 78 25.30 -10.22 2.93
N LEU A 79 25.99 -11.00 3.77
CA LEU A 79 25.46 -11.49 5.04
C LEU A 79 25.15 -10.37 6.03
N GLN A 80 26.02 -9.33 6.09
CA GLN A 80 25.75 -8.13 6.88
C GLN A 80 24.52 -7.38 6.35
N GLY A 81 24.38 -7.26 5.03
CA GLY A 81 23.19 -6.69 4.40
C GLY A 81 21.91 -7.48 4.73
N LEU A 82 21.97 -8.82 4.67
CA LEU A 82 20.86 -9.69 5.03
C LEU A 82 20.49 -9.54 6.51
N LYS A 83 21.48 -9.55 7.42
CA LYS A 83 21.26 -9.32 8.85
C LYS A 83 20.52 -8.01 9.09
N ARG A 84 20.97 -6.90 8.48
CA ARG A 84 20.31 -5.59 8.62
C ARG A 84 18.86 -5.62 8.14
N LYS A 85 18.60 -6.21 6.97
CA LYS A 85 17.24 -6.35 6.41
C LYS A 85 16.34 -7.19 7.33
N LEU A 86 16.86 -8.27 7.90
CA LEU A 86 16.09 -9.15 8.79
C LEU A 86 15.77 -8.46 10.13
N GLU A 87 16.72 -7.71 10.69
CA GLU A 87 16.49 -6.91 11.90
C GLU A 87 15.44 -5.83 11.67
N GLU A 88 15.50 -5.11 10.55
CA GLU A 88 14.50 -4.12 10.17
C GLU A 88 13.12 -4.76 9.96
N GLY A 89 13.07 -5.87 9.22
CA GLY A 89 11.86 -6.65 9.01
C GLY A 89 11.23 -7.11 10.33
N SER A 90 12.04 -7.67 11.23
CA SER A 90 11.59 -8.12 12.56
C SER A 90 11.01 -6.98 13.40
N ARG A 91 11.64 -5.80 13.40
CA ARG A 91 11.10 -4.61 14.10
C ARG A 91 9.74 -4.21 13.53
N THR A 92 9.59 -4.17 12.21
CA THR A 92 8.31 -3.82 11.57
C THR A 92 7.20 -4.84 11.87
N GLU A 93 7.53 -6.13 11.85
CA GLU A 93 6.59 -7.20 12.18
C GLU A 93 6.15 -7.12 13.64
N ASN A 94 7.09 -6.94 14.58
CA ASN A 94 6.79 -6.80 16.00
C ASN A 94 5.87 -5.61 16.28
N LEU A 95 6.11 -4.45 15.65
CA LEU A 95 5.23 -3.29 15.77
C LEU A 95 3.82 -3.59 15.25
N GLN A 96 3.70 -4.28 14.11
CA GLN A 96 2.39 -4.66 13.57
C GLN A 96 1.66 -5.67 14.45
N VAL A 97 2.38 -6.62 15.07
CA VAL A 97 1.83 -7.57 16.04
C VAL A 97 1.33 -6.84 17.29
N GLN A 98 2.13 -5.91 17.84
CA GLN A 98 1.73 -5.08 18.98
C GLN A 98 0.45 -4.31 18.66
N ASN A 99 0.38 -3.67 17.49
CA ASN A 99 -0.80 -2.97 17.01
C ASN A 99 -2.04 -3.88 16.86
N CYS A 100 -1.87 -5.11 16.37
CA CYS A 100 -2.96 -6.07 16.31
C CYS A 100 -3.43 -6.49 17.71
N ARG A 101 -2.47 -6.72 18.63
CA ARG A 101 -2.76 -7.09 20.02
C ARG A 101 -3.48 -5.98 20.76
N ALA A 102 -3.01 -4.74 20.70
CA ALA A 102 -3.65 -3.58 21.33
C ALA A 102 -5.12 -3.43 20.90
N ARG A 103 -5.44 -3.72 19.63
CA ARG A 103 -6.83 -3.72 19.13
C ARG A 103 -7.67 -4.86 19.69
N LEU A 104 -7.10 -6.06 19.86
CA LEU A 104 -7.79 -7.19 20.48
C LEU A 104 -8.01 -6.94 21.97
N ASP A 105 -6.99 -6.49 22.68
CA ASP A 105 -7.07 -6.15 24.11
C ASP A 105 -8.13 -5.06 24.33
N HIS A 106 -8.19 -4.04 23.46
CA HIS A 106 -9.24 -3.02 23.52
C HIS A 106 -10.65 -3.61 23.32
N LEU A 107 -10.82 -4.59 22.42
CA LEU A 107 -12.12 -5.26 22.21
C LEU A 107 -12.51 -6.14 23.39
N GLU A 108 -11.54 -6.80 24.03
CA GLU A 108 -11.77 -7.64 25.20
C GLU A 108 -12.04 -6.82 26.46
N SER A 109 -11.52 -5.60 26.54
CA SER A 109 -11.71 -4.68 27.68
C SER A 109 -13.14 -4.13 27.86
N VAL A 110 -14.11 -4.51 27.02
CA VAL A 110 -15.49 -4.03 27.15
C VAL A 110 -16.11 -4.56 28.44
N ASP A 111 -16.51 -3.64 29.32
CA ASP A 111 -17.20 -3.95 30.56
C ASP A 111 -18.40 -2.99 30.76
N ALA A 112 -19.38 -3.39 31.57
CA ALA A 112 -20.56 -2.59 31.87
C ALA A 112 -20.20 -1.26 32.57
N GLU A 113 -19.13 -1.25 33.37
CA GLU A 113 -18.67 -0.08 34.12
C GLU A 113 -17.90 0.93 33.26
N ASN A 114 -17.16 0.46 32.24
CA ASN A 114 -16.32 1.31 31.38
C ASN A 114 -16.91 1.59 29.99
N LEU A 115 -18.15 1.14 29.73
CA LEU A 115 -18.79 1.18 28.41
C LEU A 115 -18.79 2.58 27.78
N SER A 116 -18.94 3.64 28.57
CA SER A 116 -18.92 5.02 28.08
C SER A 116 -17.54 5.42 27.55
N GLU A 117 -16.47 5.10 28.28
CA GLU A 117 -15.09 5.38 27.87
C GLU A 117 -14.70 4.55 26.65
N TRP A 118 -15.07 3.27 26.65
CA TRP A 118 -14.85 2.38 25.51
C TRP A 118 -15.53 2.92 24.23
N ASN A 119 -16.79 3.36 24.34
CA ASN A 119 -17.50 3.98 23.22
C ASN A 119 -16.85 5.30 22.76
N ASN A 120 -16.26 6.07 23.67
CA ASN A 120 -15.54 7.29 23.33
C ASN A 120 -14.28 7.01 22.50
N VAL A 121 -13.47 6.01 22.93
CA VAL A 121 -12.29 5.55 22.19
C VAL A 121 -12.69 5.04 20.80
N ARG A 122 -13.72 4.21 20.74
CA ARG A 122 -14.28 3.71 19.49
C ARG A 122 -14.71 4.83 18.55
N PHE A 123 -15.43 5.82 19.05
CA PHE A 123 -15.86 6.99 18.27
C PHE A 123 -14.66 7.75 17.70
N LYS A 124 -13.65 8.03 18.53
CA LYS A 124 -12.43 8.71 18.10
C LYS A 124 -11.68 7.93 17.02
N ARG A 125 -11.60 6.60 17.13
CA ARG A 125 -10.99 5.75 16.10
C ARG A 125 -11.74 5.84 14.77
N ILE A 126 -13.08 5.81 14.79
CA ILE A 126 -13.91 6.00 13.59
C ILE A 126 -13.67 7.38 12.98
N LEU A 127 -13.60 8.42 13.81
CA LEU A 127 -13.34 9.78 13.37
C LEU A 127 -11.95 9.93 12.73
N VAL A 128 -10.92 9.30 13.30
CA VAL A 128 -9.58 9.25 12.71
C VAL A 128 -9.59 8.56 11.35
N ASP A 129 -10.24 7.39 11.21
CA ASP A 129 -10.35 6.70 9.92
C ASP A 129 -11.08 7.56 8.86
N TYR A 130 -12.17 8.22 9.25
CA TYR A 130 -12.85 9.17 8.38
C TYR A 130 -11.91 10.30 7.93
N MET A 131 -11.21 10.94 8.86
CA MET A 131 -10.26 12.02 8.56
C MET A 131 -9.16 11.55 7.59
N LEU A 132 -8.62 10.34 7.79
CA LEU A 132 -7.61 9.77 6.90
C LEU A 132 -8.14 9.52 5.48
N ARG A 133 -9.37 9.00 5.34
CA ARG A 133 -10.02 8.81 4.03
C ARG A 133 -10.31 10.13 3.32
N MET A 134 -10.60 11.19 4.08
CA MET A 134 -10.84 12.54 3.57
C MET A 134 -9.56 13.36 3.40
N SER A 135 -8.38 12.75 3.54
CA SER A 135 -7.07 13.40 3.42
C SER A 135 -6.75 14.46 4.49
N TYR A 136 -7.45 14.46 5.63
CA TYR A 136 -7.17 15.30 6.80
C TYR A 136 -6.09 14.67 7.69
N TYR A 137 -4.94 14.35 7.12
CA TYR A 137 -3.90 13.54 7.76
C TYR A 137 -3.34 14.16 9.04
N ASP A 138 -3.09 15.47 9.06
CA ASP A 138 -2.48 16.15 10.20
C ASP A 138 -3.47 16.24 11.38
N THR A 139 -4.74 16.50 11.08
CA THR A 139 -5.82 16.50 12.09
C THR A 139 -6.04 15.10 12.65
N ALA A 140 -6.05 14.07 11.79
CA ALA A 140 -6.15 12.68 12.19
C ALA A 140 -5.02 12.28 13.16
N ARG A 141 -3.77 12.66 12.83
CA ARG A 141 -2.59 12.42 13.66
C ARG A 141 -2.70 13.10 15.02
N LYS A 142 -3.04 14.40 15.04
CA LYS A 142 -3.22 15.16 16.30
C LYS A 142 -4.32 14.57 17.17
N LEU A 143 -5.43 14.12 16.59
CA LEU A 143 -6.52 13.48 17.35
C LEU A 143 -6.06 12.14 17.95
N ALA A 144 -5.32 11.34 17.19
CA ALA A 144 -4.78 10.07 17.66
C ALA A 144 -3.80 10.28 18.83
N GLU A 145 -2.85 11.21 18.69
CA GLU A 145 -1.85 11.56 19.70
C GLU A 145 -2.48 12.12 20.98
N SER A 146 -3.35 13.13 20.85
CA SER A 146 -4.01 13.74 22.01
C SER A 146 -4.93 12.78 22.76
N SER A 147 -5.45 11.75 22.07
CA SER A 147 -6.30 10.72 22.66
C SER A 147 -5.55 9.46 23.07
N LYS A 148 -4.25 9.35 22.77
CA LYS A 148 -3.42 8.16 23.02
C LYS A 148 -3.97 6.88 22.40
N ILE A 149 -4.43 6.97 21.15
CA ILE A 149 -5.05 5.85 20.39
C ILE A 149 -4.27 5.47 19.14
N GLU A 150 -3.01 5.86 19.02
CA GLU A 150 -2.16 5.65 17.83
C GLU A 150 -2.06 4.17 17.45
N GLU A 151 -1.95 3.29 18.44
CA GLU A 151 -1.90 1.84 18.23
C GLU A 151 -3.24 1.26 17.72
N LEU A 152 -4.35 2.00 17.86
CA LEU A 152 -5.70 1.56 17.49
C LEU A 152 -6.12 2.07 16.10
N VAL A 153 -5.32 2.92 15.45
CA VAL A 153 -5.62 3.55 14.16
C VAL A 153 -4.60 3.18 13.09
N ASP A 154 -4.95 3.38 11.81
CA ASP A 154 -4.16 2.92 10.66
C ASP A 154 -3.33 4.06 10.01
N LEU A 155 -2.73 4.94 10.81
CA LEU A 155 -2.01 6.13 10.33
C LEU A 155 -0.96 5.81 9.24
N GLU A 156 -0.12 4.81 9.48
CA GLU A 156 0.97 4.42 8.57
C GLU A 156 0.45 3.83 7.25
N VAL A 157 -0.65 3.07 7.30
CA VAL A 157 -1.28 2.51 6.09
C VAL A 157 -1.78 3.64 5.19
N PHE A 158 -2.39 4.66 5.77
CA PHE A 158 -2.85 5.83 5.03
C PHE A 158 -1.71 6.76 4.60
N GLN A 159 -0.54 6.71 5.24
CA GLN A 159 0.64 7.45 4.81
C GLN A 159 1.17 6.95 3.45
N GLU A 160 1.10 5.64 3.17
CA GLU A 160 1.41 5.10 1.84
C GLU A 160 0.45 5.66 0.77
N ALA A 161 -0.86 5.69 1.09
CA ALA A 161 -1.86 6.26 0.20
C ALA A 161 -1.66 7.77 -0.01
N LYS A 162 -1.30 8.51 1.06
CA LYS A 162 -0.99 9.94 1.00
C LYS A 162 0.12 10.23 -0.01
N LYS A 163 1.22 9.46 0.01
CA LYS A 163 2.33 9.62 -0.95
C LYS A 163 1.85 9.52 -2.40
N VAL A 164 0.97 8.56 -2.69
CA VAL A 164 0.37 8.40 -4.02
C VAL A 164 -0.53 9.60 -4.37
N VAL A 165 -1.38 10.03 -3.44
CA VAL A 165 -2.28 11.18 -3.64
C VAL A 165 -1.50 12.47 -3.88
N ASP A 166 -0.47 12.74 -3.08
CA ASP A 166 0.34 13.95 -3.21
C ASP A 166 1.14 13.94 -4.53
N ALA A 167 1.68 12.80 -4.94
CA ALA A 167 2.32 12.65 -6.25
C ALA A 167 1.34 12.94 -7.41
N LEU A 168 0.12 12.38 -7.34
CA LEU A 168 -0.90 12.62 -8.36
C LEU A 168 -1.33 14.10 -8.43
N LYS A 169 -1.40 14.80 -7.29
CA LYS A 169 -1.65 16.25 -7.25
C LYS A 169 -0.52 17.04 -7.93
N ASN A 170 0.70 16.55 -7.84
CA ASN A 170 1.88 17.11 -8.51
C ASN A 170 2.05 16.59 -9.94
N GLN A 171 1.02 15.95 -10.52
CA GLN A 171 1.03 15.41 -11.89
C GLN A 171 2.05 14.26 -12.11
N GLU A 172 2.49 13.62 -11.03
CA GLU A 172 3.40 12.49 -11.06
C GLU A 172 2.64 11.17 -10.88
N VAL A 173 2.61 10.35 -11.93
CA VAL A 173 1.92 9.03 -11.89
C VAL A 173 2.82 7.88 -11.44
N GLY A 174 4.14 8.11 -11.37
CA GLY A 174 5.13 7.06 -11.06
C GLY A 174 4.82 6.27 -9.79
N PRO A 175 4.61 6.93 -8.63
CA PRO A 175 4.25 6.25 -7.39
C PRO A 175 2.95 5.44 -7.49
N ALA A 176 1.94 5.97 -8.18
CA ALA A 176 0.67 5.28 -8.39
C ALA A 176 0.82 4.02 -9.26
N LEU A 177 1.66 4.08 -10.31
CA LEU A 177 1.97 2.94 -11.16
C LEU A 177 2.78 1.86 -10.44
N ALA A 178 3.72 2.26 -9.58
CA ALA A 178 4.44 1.32 -8.71
C ALA A 178 3.46 0.58 -7.78
N TRP A 179 2.54 1.32 -7.17
CA TRP A 179 1.47 0.73 -6.34
C TRP A 179 0.59 -0.24 -7.14
N CYS A 180 0.24 0.08 -8.40
CA CYS A 180 -0.49 -0.83 -9.29
C CYS A 180 0.29 -2.13 -9.54
N ALA A 181 1.60 -2.06 -9.76
CA ALA A 181 2.43 -3.23 -9.99
C ALA A 181 2.44 -4.17 -8.76
N GLU A 182 2.55 -3.61 -7.56
CA GLU A 182 2.49 -4.37 -6.30
C GLU A 182 1.13 -5.04 -6.07
N ASN A 183 0.05 -4.40 -6.51
CA ASN A 183 -1.32 -4.83 -6.26
C ASN A 183 -2.00 -5.48 -7.48
N LYS A 184 -1.23 -5.81 -8.52
CA LYS A 184 -1.72 -6.28 -9.84
C LYS A 184 -2.76 -7.39 -9.76
N SER A 185 -2.53 -8.40 -8.91
CA SER A 185 -3.46 -9.53 -8.76
C SER A 185 -4.81 -9.13 -8.13
N ARG A 186 -4.80 -8.21 -7.15
CA ARG A 186 -6.01 -7.66 -6.51
C ARG A 186 -6.77 -6.74 -7.46
N LEU A 187 -6.05 -5.91 -8.22
CA LEU A 187 -6.64 -5.03 -9.23
C LEU A 187 -7.28 -5.82 -10.37
N LYS A 188 -6.64 -6.89 -10.84
CA LYS A 188 -7.21 -7.78 -11.86
C LYS A 188 -8.50 -8.46 -11.38
N LYS A 189 -8.52 -8.97 -10.15
CA LYS A 189 -9.70 -9.61 -9.55
C LYS A 189 -10.89 -8.64 -9.41
N SER A 190 -10.61 -7.40 -9.04
CA SER A 190 -11.63 -6.34 -8.92
C SER A 190 -11.99 -5.65 -10.24
N LYS A 191 -11.35 -6.05 -11.36
CA LYS A 191 -11.52 -5.42 -12.68
C LYS A 191 -11.29 -3.89 -12.64
N SER A 192 -10.35 -3.44 -11.81
CA SER A 192 -10.05 -2.03 -11.65
C SER A 192 -9.47 -1.42 -12.92
N LYS A 193 -9.97 -0.24 -13.32
CA LYS A 193 -9.45 0.57 -14.43
C LYS A 193 -8.30 1.50 -14.03
N PHE A 194 -7.87 1.47 -12.76
CA PHE A 194 -6.97 2.49 -12.21
C PHE A 194 -5.62 2.56 -12.95
N GLU A 195 -4.97 1.41 -13.19
CA GLU A 195 -3.71 1.39 -13.96
C GLU A 195 -3.91 1.95 -15.37
N PHE A 196 -5.00 1.56 -16.05
CA PHE A 196 -5.32 2.06 -17.37
C PHE A 196 -5.47 3.58 -17.40
N GLN A 197 -6.21 4.16 -16.44
CA GLN A 197 -6.39 5.60 -16.33
C GLN A 197 -5.06 6.35 -16.09
N LEU A 198 -4.17 5.80 -15.24
CA LEU A 198 -2.84 6.38 -15.02
C LEU A 198 -1.99 6.37 -16.30
N ARG A 199 -2.04 5.26 -17.05
CA ARG A 199 -1.32 5.13 -18.33
C ARG A 199 -1.87 6.10 -19.39
N LEU A 200 -3.18 6.33 -19.42
CA LEU A 200 -3.79 7.35 -20.28
C LEU A 200 -3.31 8.75 -19.88
N GLN A 201 -3.29 9.07 -18.59
CA GLN A 201 -2.82 10.37 -18.11
C GLN A 201 -1.36 10.61 -18.51
N GLU A 202 -0.47 9.63 -18.29
CA GLU A 202 0.94 9.76 -18.69
C GLU A 202 1.10 9.98 -20.20
N PHE A 203 0.30 9.30 -21.01
CA PHE A 203 0.28 9.54 -22.45
C PHE A 203 -0.17 10.97 -22.77
N ILE A 204 -1.26 11.45 -22.16
CA ILE A 204 -1.76 12.83 -22.37
C ILE A 204 -0.69 13.85 -21.99
N GLU A 205 0.04 13.65 -20.89
CA GLU A 205 1.13 14.54 -20.50
C GLU A 205 2.30 14.52 -21.50
N LEU A 206 2.63 13.36 -22.09
CA LEU A 206 3.62 13.29 -23.17
C LEU A 206 3.18 14.07 -24.42
N VAL A 207 1.88 14.05 -24.74
CA VAL A 207 1.32 14.82 -25.86
C VAL A 207 1.31 16.32 -25.55
N ARG A 208 0.96 16.72 -24.32
CA ARG A 208 1.01 18.12 -23.86
C ARG A 208 2.41 18.69 -23.87
N ALA A 209 3.41 17.88 -23.56
CA ALA A 209 4.83 18.24 -23.66
C ALA A 209 5.39 18.21 -25.10
N GLU A 210 4.52 18.05 -26.12
CA GLU A 210 4.87 17.95 -27.55
C GLU A 210 5.87 16.84 -27.89
N ASN A 211 6.02 15.84 -27.01
CA ASN A 211 6.93 14.70 -27.22
C ASN A 211 6.22 13.54 -27.92
N TYR A 212 5.74 13.79 -29.14
CA TYR A 212 4.84 12.87 -29.87
C TYR A 212 5.49 11.52 -30.15
N MET A 213 6.77 11.49 -30.50
CA MET A 213 7.48 10.23 -30.75
C MET A 213 7.49 9.34 -29.51
N ARG A 214 7.78 9.92 -28.33
CA ARG A 214 7.74 9.19 -27.06
C ARG A 214 6.31 8.78 -26.71
N ALA A 215 5.31 9.63 -26.94
CA ALA A 215 3.90 9.31 -26.72
C ALA A 215 3.45 8.09 -27.55
N ILE A 216 3.81 8.04 -28.84
CA ILE A 216 3.47 6.92 -29.73
C ILE A 216 4.15 5.62 -29.27
N LEU A 217 5.44 5.67 -28.95
CA LEU A 217 6.17 4.51 -28.42
C LEU A 217 5.58 4.02 -27.09
N TYR A 218 5.22 4.97 -26.21
CA TYR A 218 4.58 4.69 -24.94
C TYR A 218 3.23 4.01 -25.13
N ALA A 219 2.37 4.54 -26.02
CA ALA A 219 1.06 3.96 -26.30
C ALA A 219 1.17 2.52 -26.82
N ARG A 220 2.09 2.26 -27.75
CA ARG A 220 2.35 0.90 -28.25
C ARG A 220 2.76 -0.05 -27.14
N ARG A 221 3.57 0.41 -26.18
CA ARG A 221 4.08 -0.43 -25.10
C ARG A 221 3.05 -0.69 -24.00
N TYR A 222 2.35 0.35 -23.55
CA TYR A 222 1.55 0.28 -22.31
C TYR A 222 0.04 0.33 -22.55
N LEU A 223 -0.42 0.94 -23.65
CA LEU A 223 -1.84 1.11 -23.95
C LEU A 223 -2.39 0.05 -24.91
N ALA A 224 -1.57 -0.45 -25.84
CA ALA A 224 -1.99 -1.49 -26.80
C ALA A 224 -2.61 -2.75 -26.15
N PRO A 225 -2.13 -3.28 -25.01
CA PRO A 225 -2.75 -4.43 -24.36
C PRO A 225 -4.20 -4.20 -23.92
N TRP A 226 -4.62 -2.94 -23.76
CA TRP A 226 -5.98 -2.55 -23.36
C TRP A 226 -6.91 -2.33 -24.56
N GLY A 227 -6.40 -2.48 -25.79
CA GLY A 227 -7.17 -2.30 -27.03
C GLY A 227 -8.41 -3.18 -27.12
N ALA A 228 -8.34 -4.41 -26.62
CA ALA A 228 -9.48 -5.34 -26.65
C ALA A 228 -10.64 -4.92 -25.74
N THR A 229 -10.36 -4.19 -24.65
CA THR A 229 -11.36 -3.86 -23.61
C THR A 229 -11.73 -2.38 -23.56
N HIS A 230 -10.85 -1.48 -24.00
CA HIS A 230 -11.02 -0.02 -23.86
C HIS A 230 -10.78 0.77 -25.17
N LEU A 231 -11.02 0.15 -26.34
CA LEU A 231 -10.72 0.76 -27.64
C LEU A 231 -11.30 2.17 -27.82
N LYS A 232 -12.54 2.42 -27.39
CA LYS A 232 -13.19 3.73 -27.53
C LYS A 232 -12.47 4.83 -26.72
N GLU A 233 -12.07 4.52 -25.49
CA GLU A 233 -11.32 5.43 -24.62
C GLU A 233 -9.92 5.68 -25.20
N LEU A 234 -9.28 4.64 -25.74
CA LEU A 234 -7.99 4.75 -26.42
C LEU A 234 -8.04 5.61 -27.68
N GLN A 235 -9.03 5.40 -28.55
CA GLN A 235 -9.20 6.18 -29.77
C GLN A 235 -9.40 7.67 -29.44
N LEU A 236 -10.20 7.97 -28.41
CA LEU A 236 -10.40 9.32 -27.91
C LEU A 236 -9.06 9.97 -27.53
N VAL A 237 -8.27 9.28 -26.71
CA VAL A 237 -6.99 9.81 -26.24
C VAL A 237 -5.96 9.89 -27.36
N MET A 238 -5.89 8.90 -28.27
CA MET A 238 -4.98 8.96 -29.42
C MET A 238 -5.29 10.13 -30.36
N THR A 239 -6.56 10.59 -30.39
CA THR A 239 -6.99 11.74 -31.21
C THR A 239 -6.39 13.05 -30.72
N THR A 240 -5.90 13.13 -29.47
CA THR A 240 -5.19 14.32 -28.96
C THR A 240 -3.83 14.53 -29.62
N LEU A 241 -3.30 13.53 -30.36
CA LEU A 241 -2.13 13.72 -31.23
C LEU A 241 -2.44 14.63 -32.42
N ALA A 242 -3.70 14.65 -32.88
CA ALA A 242 -4.16 15.45 -34.01
C ALA A 242 -4.79 16.78 -33.57
N PHE A 243 -5.62 16.75 -32.52
CA PHE A 243 -6.29 17.94 -31.99
C PHE A 243 -5.64 18.39 -30.69
N ARG A 244 -4.95 19.54 -30.74
CA ARG A 244 -4.27 20.16 -29.60
C ARG A 244 -5.26 20.93 -28.71
N SER A 245 -4.79 21.43 -27.57
CA SER A 245 -5.58 22.24 -26.63
C SER A 245 -6.15 23.55 -27.22
N ASN A 246 -5.65 24.00 -28.37
CA ASN A 246 -6.17 25.17 -29.10
C ASN A 246 -7.19 24.78 -30.20
N THR A 247 -7.68 23.55 -30.21
CA THR A 247 -8.65 23.07 -31.20
C THR A 247 -10.01 23.74 -31.04
N GLU A 248 -10.71 23.95 -32.16
CA GLU A 248 -12.12 24.37 -32.16
C GLU A 248 -13.08 23.20 -31.94
N CYS A 249 -12.57 21.95 -31.91
CA CYS A 249 -13.38 20.79 -31.58
C CYS A 249 -13.72 20.81 -30.08
N THR A 250 -14.98 21.13 -29.75
CA THR A 250 -15.48 21.24 -28.35
C THR A 250 -15.19 20.04 -27.46
N LYS A 251 -15.02 18.85 -28.03
CA LYS A 251 -14.71 17.61 -27.30
C LYS A 251 -13.25 17.55 -26.79
N TYR A 252 -12.35 18.28 -27.43
CA TYR A 252 -10.91 18.29 -27.16
C TYR A 252 -10.37 19.68 -26.82
N LYS A 253 -11.26 20.68 -26.73
CA LYS A 253 -11.01 22.05 -26.26
C LYS A 253 -10.96 22.08 -24.74
#